data_AF-A0A1V2PW63-F1
#
_entry.id   AF-A0A1V2PW63-F1
#
_cell.length_a   1.000
_cell.length_b   1.000
_cell.length_c   1.000
_cell.angle_alpha   90.00
_cell.angle_beta   90.00
_cell.angle_gamma   90.00
#
_symmetry.space_group_name_H-M   'P 1'
#
loop_
_entity.id
_entity.type
_entity.pdbx_description
1 polymer ?
#
loop_
_entity_poly.entity_id
_entity_poly.type
_entity_poly.pdbx_seq_one_letter_code
_entity_poly.pdbx_strand_id
1 'polypeptide(L)'
;MSLEDELIRRLYQEFGSALLGHAMRLTGSDRQWAEDIVQETLVRAWRNAEKLERDPVLLRSWLFTVARRLVIDDRRKRSVRPQESELTPSDEAPARDEADRTLAAIVVAEAMNGLTEEHREAILETYLRDRTVGEAAAVLGVPPGTVKSRVYYALRALRRALQDRG
;
A
#
# COMPACT_ATOMS: atom_id res chain seq x y z
N MET A 1 25.44 -10.04 -18.53
CA MET A 1 24.17 -9.61 -17.89
C MET A 1 24.09 -8.11 -18.00
N SER A 2 22.96 -7.58 -18.46
CA SER A 2 22.75 -6.13 -18.58
C SER A 2 22.67 -5.47 -17.20
N LEU A 3 23.05 -4.19 -17.09
CA LEU A 3 22.80 -3.37 -15.89
C LEU A 3 21.31 -3.34 -15.51
N GLU A 4 20.44 -3.48 -16.51
CA GLU A 4 18.99 -3.50 -16.37
C GLU A 4 18.49 -4.80 -15.71
N ASP A 5 19.06 -5.96 -16.10
CA ASP A 5 18.73 -7.26 -15.50
C ASP A 5 19.08 -7.29 -14.02
N GLU A 6 20.22 -6.68 -13.68
CA GLU A 6 20.73 -6.60 -12.32
C GLU A 6 19.85 -5.71 -11.43
N LEU A 7 19.36 -4.58 -11.96
CA LEU A 7 18.45 -3.70 -11.25
C LEU A 7 17.12 -4.39 -10.93
N ILE A 8 16.49 -5.03 -11.93
CA ILE A 8 15.22 -5.74 -11.73
C ILE A 8 15.40 -6.87 -10.71
N ARG A 9 16.50 -7.62 -10.80
CA ARG A 9 16.79 -8.70 -9.87
C ARG A 9 16.93 -8.19 -8.43
N ARG A 10 17.64 -7.07 -8.21
CA ARG A 10 17.74 -6.45 -6.88
C ARG A 10 16.39 -5.99 -6.36
N LEU A 11 15.61 -5.29 -7.18
CA LEU A 11 14.26 -4.87 -6.79
C LEU A 11 13.37 -6.05 -6.41
N TYR A 12 13.44 -7.14 -7.15
CA TYR A 12 12.70 -8.37 -6.85
C TYR A 12 13.19 -9.03 -5.54
N GLN A 13 14.50 -9.15 -5.35
CA GLN A 13 15.08 -9.73 -4.14
C GLN A 13 14.75 -8.91 -2.89
N GLU A 14 14.75 -7.59 -3.00
CA GLU A 14 14.55 -6.68 -1.88
C GLU A 14 13.07 -6.45 -1.55
N PHE A 15 12.21 -6.31 -2.56
CA PHE A 15 10.81 -5.92 -2.37
C PHE A 15 9.79 -6.97 -2.79
N GLY A 16 10.18 -8.00 -3.55
CA GLY A 16 9.25 -8.95 -4.18
C GLY A 16 8.36 -9.68 -3.19
N SER A 17 8.91 -10.20 -2.10
CA SER A 17 8.13 -10.90 -1.05
C SER A 17 7.17 -9.97 -0.32
N ALA A 18 7.62 -8.76 0.02
CA ALA A 18 6.80 -7.77 0.72
C ALA A 18 5.69 -7.20 -0.18
N LEU A 19 5.98 -6.97 -1.46
CA LEU A 19 5.00 -6.56 -2.47
C LEU A 19 3.98 -7.67 -2.73
N LEU A 20 4.44 -8.93 -2.83
CA LEU A 20 3.54 -10.06 -3.01
C LEU A 20 2.60 -10.22 -1.80
N GLY A 21 3.13 -10.19 -0.58
CA GLY A 21 2.28 -10.25 0.62
C GLY A 21 1.29 -9.10 0.71
N HIS A 22 1.67 -7.90 0.26
CA HIS A 22 0.76 -6.77 0.16
C HIS A 22 -0.32 -6.98 -0.91
N ALA A 23 0.08 -7.37 -2.12
CA ALA A 23 -0.83 -7.63 -3.23
C ALA A 23 -1.82 -8.74 -2.89
N MET A 24 -1.39 -9.85 -2.27
CA MET A 24 -2.25 -10.94 -1.79
C MET A 24 -3.37 -10.42 -0.88
N ARG A 25 -3.07 -9.52 0.06
CA ARG A 25 -4.10 -8.92 0.93
C ARG A 25 -5.08 -8.06 0.13
N LEU A 26 -4.57 -7.32 -0.86
CA LEU A 26 -5.40 -6.44 -1.69
C LEU A 26 -6.24 -7.22 -2.72
N THR A 27 -5.78 -8.37 -3.20
CA THR A 27 -6.48 -9.20 -4.19
C THR A 27 -7.42 -10.24 -3.57
N GLY A 28 -7.56 -10.28 -2.24
CA GLY A 28 -8.38 -11.28 -1.56
C GLY A 28 -7.80 -12.69 -1.64
N SER A 29 -6.47 -12.80 -1.57
CA SER A 29 -5.69 -14.04 -1.67
C SER A 29 -5.67 -14.71 -3.05
N ASP A 30 -6.15 -14.04 -4.10
CA ASP A 30 -5.91 -14.46 -5.49
C ASP A 30 -4.42 -14.31 -5.83
N ARG A 31 -3.72 -15.44 -5.83
CA ARG A 31 -2.27 -15.53 -6.03
C ARG A 31 -1.85 -15.11 -7.43
N GLN A 32 -2.59 -15.52 -8.45
CA GLN A 32 -2.26 -15.21 -9.83
C GLN A 32 -2.35 -13.70 -10.05
N TRP A 33 -3.45 -13.09 -9.59
CA TRP A 33 -3.61 -11.66 -9.68
C TRP A 33 -2.56 -10.91 -8.87
N ALA A 34 -2.23 -11.38 -7.67
CA ALA A 34 -1.17 -10.76 -6.86
C ALA A 34 0.19 -10.79 -7.57
N GLU A 35 0.55 -11.88 -8.25
CA GLU A 35 1.78 -11.97 -9.05
C GLU A 35 1.80 -10.96 -10.19
N ASP A 36 0.70 -10.85 -10.93
CA ASP A 36 0.58 -9.93 -12.05
C ASP A 36 0.80 -8.48 -11.58
N ILE A 37 0.23 -8.12 -10.42
CA ILE A 37 0.40 -6.80 -9.80
C ILE A 37 1.87 -6.55 -9.43
N VAL A 38 2.54 -7.53 -8.81
CA VAL A 38 3.96 -7.41 -8.45
C VAL A 38 4.81 -7.23 -9.71
N GLN A 39 4.58 -8.05 -10.74
CA GLN A 39 5.33 -7.98 -12.00
C GLN A 39 5.16 -6.62 -12.67
N GLU A 40 3.93 -6.16 -12.85
CA GLU A 40 3.65 -4.85 -13.46
C GLU A 40 4.23 -3.69 -12.62
N THR A 41 4.20 -3.81 -11.28
CA THR A 41 4.84 -2.82 -10.39
C THR A 41 6.35 -2.73 -10.64
N LEU A 42 7.03 -3.88 -10.75
CA LEU A 42 8.47 -3.94 -11.01
C LEU A 42 8.82 -3.47 -12.42
N VAL A 43 8.00 -3.78 -13.43
CA VAL A 43 8.15 -3.25 -14.79
C VAL A 43 8.03 -1.72 -14.81
N ARG A 44 7.07 -1.16 -14.08
CA ARG A 44 6.93 0.30 -13.93
C ARG A 44 8.10 0.91 -13.18
N ALA A 45 8.62 0.22 -12.17
CA ALA A 45 9.81 0.66 -11.44
C ALA A 45 11.02 0.75 -12.37
N TRP A 46 11.25 -0.30 -13.15
CA TRP A 46 12.32 -0.35 -14.13
C TRP A 46 12.20 0.76 -15.19
N ARG A 47 11.01 0.96 -15.78
CA ARG A 47 10.77 2.04 -16.76
C ARG A 47 10.96 3.46 -16.19
N ASN A 48 10.90 3.62 -14.87
CA ASN A 48 11.08 4.90 -14.19
C ASN A 48 12.36 4.94 -13.35
N ALA A 49 13.29 3.99 -13.55
CA ALA A 49 14.47 3.84 -12.72
C ALA A 49 15.33 5.12 -12.63
N GLU A 50 15.42 5.88 -13.72
CA GLU A 50 16.16 7.15 -13.76
C GLU A 50 15.50 8.28 -12.96
N LYS A 51 14.18 8.19 -12.74
CA LYS A 51 13.36 9.20 -12.05
C LYS A 51 13.06 8.80 -10.60
N LEU A 52 13.27 7.55 -10.25
CA LEU A 52 13.06 7.05 -8.90
C LEU A 52 14.19 7.55 -8.01
N GLU A 53 13.79 8.23 -6.94
CA GLU A 53 14.73 8.77 -5.96
C GLU A 53 15.52 7.62 -5.31
N ARG A 54 16.83 7.84 -5.11
CA ARG A 54 17.74 6.84 -4.51
C ARG A 54 17.49 6.61 -3.02
N ASP A 55 16.51 7.29 -2.42
CA ASP A 55 16.09 7.07 -1.04
C ASP A 55 15.27 5.76 -0.96
N PRO A 56 15.76 4.73 -0.24
CA PRO A 56 15.07 3.44 -0.12
C PRO A 56 13.65 3.54 0.47
N VAL A 57 13.40 4.51 1.35
CA VAL A 57 12.07 4.72 1.96
C VAL A 57 11.09 5.25 0.94
N LEU A 58 11.52 6.19 0.09
CA LEU A 58 10.69 6.78 -0.95
C LEU A 58 10.43 5.78 -2.09
N LEU A 59 11.43 5.00 -2.48
CA LEU A 59 11.28 3.90 -3.43
C LEU A 59 10.27 2.86 -2.93
N ARG A 60 10.41 2.40 -1.67
CA ARG A 60 9.47 1.46 -1.06
C ARG A 60 8.05 2.05 -1.04
N SER A 61 7.89 3.29 -0.59
CA SER A 61 6.58 3.96 -0.58
C SER A 61 5.95 4.05 -1.98
N TRP A 62 6.76 4.36 -2.99
CA TRP A 62 6.32 4.43 -4.38
C TRP A 62 5.88 3.07 -4.92
N LEU A 63 6.67 2.01 -4.69
CA LEU A 63 6.35 0.65 -5.16
C LEU A 63 5.00 0.17 -4.61
N PHE A 64 4.76 0.36 -3.31
CA PHE A 64 3.50 -0.02 -2.68
C PHE A 64 2.33 0.84 -3.18
N THR A 65 2.56 2.13 -3.43
CA THR A 65 1.57 3.02 -4.03
C THR A 65 1.18 2.57 -5.45
N VAL A 66 2.15 2.15 -6.26
CA VAL A 66 1.92 1.66 -7.63
C VAL A 66 1.16 0.33 -7.61
N ALA A 67 1.62 -0.64 -6.82
CA ALA A 67 0.97 -1.94 -6.68
C ALA A 67 -0.51 -1.79 -6.30
N ARG A 68 -0.77 -0.91 -5.32
CA ARG A 68 -2.12 -0.59 -4.89
C ARG A 68 -2.99 0.01 -6.00
N ARG A 69 -2.48 1.00 -6.74
CA ARG A 69 -3.23 1.62 -7.85
C ARG A 69 -3.60 0.60 -8.91
N LEU A 70 -2.69 -0.31 -9.23
CA LEU A 70 -2.94 -1.40 -10.18
C LEU A 70 -4.09 -2.29 -9.73
N VAL A 71 -4.14 -2.68 -8.44
CA VAL A 71 -5.24 -3.50 -7.91
C VAL A 71 -6.57 -2.78 -8.04
N ILE A 72 -6.62 -1.49 -7.69
CA ILE A 72 -7.83 -0.68 -7.78
C ILE A 72 -8.31 -0.55 -9.23
N ASP A 73 -7.39 -0.23 -10.14
CA ASP A 73 -7.71 -0.08 -11.57
C ASP A 73 -8.24 -1.39 -12.15
N ASP A 74 -7.63 -2.53 -11.79
CA ASP A 74 -8.08 -3.85 -12.24
C ASP A 74 -9.42 -4.26 -11.61
N ARG A 75 -9.65 -3.96 -10.32
CA ARG A 75 -10.96 -4.15 -9.67
C ARG A 75 -12.06 -3.40 -10.42
N ARG A 76 -11.83 -2.14 -10.77
CA ARG A 76 -12.79 -1.32 -11.52
C ARG A 76 -13.07 -1.87 -12.91
N LYS A 77 -12.04 -2.35 -13.62
CA LYS A 77 -12.23 -3.01 -14.93
C LYS A 77 -13.05 -4.30 -14.79
N ARG A 78 -12.79 -5.09 -13.75
CA ARG A 78 -13.53 -6.33 -13.45
C ARG A 78 -14.98 -6.03 -13.05
N SER A 79 -15.27 -4.97 -12.29
CA SER A 79 -16.65 -4.63 -11.91
C SER A 79 -17.52 -4.13 -13.07
N VAL A 80 -16.91 -3.62 -14.14
CA VAL A 80 -17.63 -3.16 -15.36
C VAL A 80 -17.99 -4.33 -16.28
N ARG A 81 -17.46 -5.55 -16.04
CA ARG A 81 -17.72 -6.75 -16.84
C ARG A 81 -18.35 -7.82 -15.92
N PRO A 82 -19.60 -8.25 -16.11
CA PRO A 82 -20.21 -9.21 -15.19
C PRO A 82 -19.45 -10.53 -15.24
N GLN A 83 -18.90 -10.98 -14.12
CA GLN A 83 -18.48 -12.37 -13.96
C GLN A 83 -18.67 -12.87 -12.53
N GLU A 84 -19.14 -14.12 -12.46
CA GLU A 84 -19.66 -14.86 -11.32
C GLU A 84 -18.65 -15.01 -10.18
N SER A 85 -19.14 -14.89 -8.94
CA SER A 85 -18.32 -15.02 -7.74
C SER A 85 -18.11 -16.48 -7.37
N GLU A 86 -16.85 -16.90 -7.27
CA GLU A 86 -16.46 -17.99 -6.37
C GLU A 86 -15.81 -17.36 -5.14
N LEU A 87 -16.52 -17.43 -4.01
CA LEU A 87 -16.00 -17.09 -2.70
C LEU A 87 -15.32 -18.34 -2.12
N THR A 88 -14.04 -18.26 -1.80
CA THR A 88 -13.39 -19.24 -0.92
C THR A 88 -12.56 -18.54 0.18
N PRO A 89 -12.42 -19.16 1.36
CA PRO A 89 -12.12 -18.47 2.61
C PRO A 89 -10.61 -18.25 2.83
N SER A 90 -10.36 -17.25 3.68
CA SER A 90 -9.07 -16.84 4.25
C SER A 90 -8.35 -17.98 4.98
N ASP A 91 -7.02 -18.08 4.78
CA ASP A 91 -6.14 -18.89 5.62
C ASP A 91 -4.91 -18.08 6.10
N GLU A 92 -4.54 -18.33 7.35
CA GLU A 92 -3.66 -17.55 8.21
C GLU A 92 -2.17 -17.60 7.80
N ALA A 93 -1.45 -16.50 8.04
CA ALA A 93 0.01 -16.39 7.85
C ALA A 93 0.77 -16.66 9.17
N PRO A 94 2.04 -17.14 9.13
CA PRO A 94 2.65 -17.91 10.22
C PRO A 94 3.02 -17.11 11.49
N ALA A 95 2.86 -17.78 12.63
CA ALA A 95 2.90 -17.32 14.01
C ALA A 95 4.31 -17.26 14.66
N ARG A 96 5.28 -16.55 14.05
CA ARG A 96 6.63 -16.40 14.67
C ARG A 96 6.98 -14.97 15.10
N ASP A 97 6.02 -14.06 15.05
CA ASP A 97 6.26 -12.60 15.16
C ASP A 97 5.06 -11.87 15.81
N GLU A 98 4.25 -12.61 16.57
CA GLU A 98 2.95 -12.09 17.01
C GLU A 98 3.10 -11.01 18.09
N ALA A 99 4.01 -11.19 19.05
CA ALA A 99 4.25 -10.22 20.11
C ALA A 99 4.80 -8.87 19.58
N ASP A 100 5.79 -8.91 18.68
CA ASP A 100 6.37 -7.70 18.08
C ASP A 100 5.37 -6.99 17.16
N ARG A 101 4.55 -7.75 16.42
CA ARG A 101 3.42 -7.19 15.66
C ARG A 101 2.35 -6.59 16.54
N THR A 102 2.00 -7.22 17.66
CA THR A 102 1.02 -6.69 18.62
C THR A 102 1.54 -5.39 19.22
N LEU A 103 2.81 -5.34 19.63
CA LEU A 103 3.42 -4.13 20.17
C LEU A 103 3.47 -3.00 19.12
N ALA A 104 3.91 -3.30 17.90
CA ALA A 104 3.90 -2.34 16.80
C ALA A 104 2.48 -1.84 16.48
N ALA A 105 1.47 -2.71 16.52
CA ALA A 105 0.08 -2.34 16.31
C ALA A 105 -0.45 -1.42 17.41
N ILE A 106 -0.08 -1.65 18.68
CA ILE A 106 -0.45 -0.78 19.81
C ILE A 106 0.18 0.61 19.62
N VAL A 107 1.48 0.68 19.33
CA VAL A 107 2.19 1.95 19.13
C VAL A 107 1.60 2.75 17.96
N VAL A 108 1.24 2.07 16.86
CA VAL A 108 0.57 2.71 15.71
C VAL A 108 -0.84 3.18 16.09
N ALA A 109 -1.61 2.40 16.85
CA ALA A 109 -2.94 2.78 17.30
C ALA A 109 -2.91 4.02 18.21
N GLU A 110 -1.95 4.10 19.12
CA GLU A 110 -1.74 5.28 19.96
C GLU A 110 -1.34 6.51 19.14
N ALA A 111 -0.44 6.35 18.16
CA ALA A 111 -0.06 7.44 17.27
C ALA A 111 -1.26 7.93 16.44
N MET A 112 -2.14 7.03 16.01
CA MET A 112 -3.38 7.35 15.30
C MET A 112 -4.38 8.13 16.18
N ASN A 113 -4.43 7.84 17.49
CA ASN A 113 -5.25 8.60 18.43
C ASN A 113 -4.77 10.05 18.62
N GLY A 114 -3.48 10.32 18.38
CA GLY A 114 -2.91 11.68 18.41
C GLY A 114 -3.27 12.55 17.19
N LEU A 115 -3.89 11.98 16.15
CA LEU A 115 -4.37 12.74 14.99
C LEU A 115 -5.72 13.40 15.29
N THR A 116 -5.96 14.56 14.66
CA THR A 116 -7.32 15.12 14.58
C THR A 116 -8.23 14.16 13.80
N GLU A 117 -9.54 14.26 14.01
CA GLU A 117 -10.50 13.36 13.38
C GLU A 117 -10.38 13.40 11.86
N GLU A 118 -10.23 14.58 11.26
CA GLU A 118 -10.14 14.73 9.81
C GLU A 118 -8.89 14.09 9.22
N HIS A 119 -7.78 14.14 9.96
CA HIS A 119 -6.52 13.51 9.57
C HIS A 119 -6.61 12.00 9.71
N ARG A 120 -7.23 11.51 10.79
CA ARG A 120 -7.43 10.09 11.06
C ARG A 120 -8.36 9.47 10.02
N GLU A 121 -9.50 10.09 9.74
CA GLU A 121 -10.43 9.69 8.69
C GLU A 121 -9.76 9.62 7.34
N ALA A 122 -8.99 10.64 6.95
CA ALA A 122 -8.26 10.61 5.68
C ALA A 122 -7.29 9.41 5.59
N ILE A 123 -6.62 9.05 6.68
CA ILE A 123 -5.76 7.86 6.75
C ILE A 123 -6.59 6.57 6.75
N LEU A 124 -7.70 6.49 7.48
CA LEU A 124 -8.55 5.30 7.49
C LEU A 124 -9.13 5.03 6.09
N GLU A 125 -9.69 6.06 5.47
CA GLU A 125 -10.29 6.00 4.15
C GLU A 125 -9.27 5.58 3.09
N THR A 126 -8.08 6.18 3.14
CA THR A 126 -7.04 5.86 2.17
C THR A 126 -6.29 4.58 2.52
N TYR A 127 -5.72 4.39 3.70
CA TYR A 127 -4.85 3.26 4.00
C TYR A 127 -5.58 2.01 4.53
N LEU A 128 -6.67 2.17 5.29
CA LEU A 128 -7.37 1.03 5.89
C LEU A 128 -8.53 0.52 5.03
N ARG A 129 -9.29 1.43 4.41
CA ARG A 129 -10.42 1.13 3.50
C ARG A 129 -10.02 1.06 2.04
N ASP A 130 -8.73 1.24 1.76
CA ASP A 130 -8.11 1.09 0.45
C ASP A 130 -8.70 2.01 -0.64
N ARG A 131 -9.36 3.11 -0.27
CA ARG A 131 -9.97 4.04 -1.23
C ARG A 131 -8.92 4.95 -1.87
N THR A 132 -9.07 5.21 -3.16
CA THR A 132 -8.30 6.26 -3.84
C THR A 132 -8.60 7.63 -3.23
N VAL A 133 -7.73 8.61 -3.49
CA VAL A 133 -7.96 10.01 -3.09
C VAL A 133 -9.32 10.53 -3.57
N GLY A 134 -9.75 10.15 -4.77
CA GLY A 134 -11.05 10.56 -5.31
C GLY A 134 -12.24 9.89 -4.62
N GLU A 135 -12.14 8.59 -4.32
CA GLU A 135 -13.19 7.87 -3.58
C GLU A 135 -13.27 8.33 -2.13
N ALA A 136 -12.13 8.50 -1.45
CA ALA A 136 -12.07 9.05 -0.10
C ALA A 136 -12.63 10.48 -0.07
N ALA A 137 -12.37 11.30 -1.09
CA ALA A 137 -12.94 12.64 -1.22
C ALA A 137 -14.47 12.61 -1.32
N ALA A 138 -15.01 11.67 -2.11
CA ALA A 138 -16.44 11.47 -2.24
C ALA A 138 -17.09 11.00 -0.92
N VAL A 139 -16.46 10.05 -0.21
CA VAL A 139 -16.95 9.55 1.09
C VAL A 139 -16.91 10.64 2.17
N LEU A 140 -15.82 11.40 2.22
CA LEU A 140 -15.61 12.43 3.24
C LEU A 140 -16.29 13.76 2.91
N GLY A 141 -16.90 13.90 1.73
CA GLY A 141 -17.55 15.14 1.30
C GLY A 141 -16.57 16.33 1.16
N VAL A 142 -15.31 16.08 0.80
CA VAL A 142 -14.28 17.12 0.66
C VAL A 142 -13.56 17.06 -0.68
N PRO A 143 -12.89 18.13 -1.15
CA PRO A 143 -12.10 18.09 -2.37
C PRO A 143 -10.95 17.06 -2.33
N PRO A 144 -10.57 16.44 -3.46
CA PRO A 144 -9.41 15.55 -3.54
C PRO A 144 -8.09 16.18 -3.07
N GLY A 145 -7.92 17.49 -3.27
CA GLY A 145 -6.78 18.25 -2.76
C GLY A 145 -6.73 18.26 -1.22
N THR A 146 -7.88 18.34 -0.57
CA THR A 146 -8.02 18.29 0.89
C THR A 146 -7.69 16.90 1.44
N VAL A 147 -8.09 15.84 0.75
CA VAL A 147 -7.67 14.47 1.13
C VAL A 147 -6.15 14.34 1.03
N LYS A 148 -5.53 14.81 -0.06
CA LYS A 148 -4.06 14.78 -0.21
C LYS A 148 -3.35 15.55 0.90
N SER A 149 -3.81 16.76 1.23
CA SER A 149 -3.18 17.57 2.28
C SER A 149 -3.37 16.94 3.66
N ARG A 150 -4.58 16.44 3.98
CA ARG A 150 -4.83 15.73 5.24
C ARG A 150 -3.97 14.48 5.38
N VAL A 151 -3.88 13.64 4.35
CA VAL A 151 -2.98 12.47 4.35
C VAL A 151 -1.53 12.90 4.56
N TYR A 152 -1.07 13.94 3.86
CA TYR A 152 0.31 14.43 3.99
C TYR A 152 0.64 14.87 5.43
N TYR A 153 -0.22 15.70 6.04
CA TYR A 153 0.01 16.18 7.40
C TYR A 153 -0.16 15.07 8.45
N ALA A 154 -1.12 14.16 8.25
CA ALA A 154 -1.32 13.00 9.10
C ALA A 154 -0.09 12.08 9.11
N LEU A 155 0.45 11.72 7.94
CA LEU A 155 1.66 10.89 7.86
C LEU A 155 2.88 11.56 8.51
N ARG A 156 3.00 12.89 8.38
CA ARG A 156 4.07 13.65 9.03
C ARG A 156 3.93 13.67 10.55
N ALA A 157 2.71 13.82 11.05
CA ALA A 157 2.42 13.76 12.48
C ALA A 157 2.68 12.36 13.05
N LEU A 158 2.23 11.30 12.35
CA LEU A 158 2.50 9.91 12.73
C LEU A 158 4.00 9.62 12.75
N ARG A 159 4.76 10.06 11.73
CA ARG A 159 6.22 9.86 11.70
C ARG A 159 6.90 10.47 12.91
N ARG A 160 6.54 11.70 13.29
CA ARG A 160 7.08 12.36 14.50
C ARG A 160 6.71 11.59 15.75
N ALA A 161 5.43 11.25 15.90
CA ALA A 161 4.93 10.52 17.05
C ALA A 161 5.61 9.15 17.25
N LEU A 162 6.02 8.48 16.17
CA LEU A 162 6.75 7.22 16.20
C LEU A 162 8.25 7.41 16.46
N GLN A 163 8.85 8.51 15.97
CA GLN A 163 10.25 8.86 16.25
C GLN A 163 10.48 9.25 17.71
N ASP A 164 9.49 9.90 18.35
CA ASP A 164 9.57 10.30 19.76
C ASP A 164 9.34 9.11 20.72
N ARG A 165 8.85 7.98 20.20
CA ARG A 165 8.48 6.77 20.98
C ARG A 165 9.42 5.57 20.77
N GLY A 166 10.36 5.66 19.82
CA GLY A 166 11.37 4.64 19.54
C GLY A 166 12.76 5.11 19.94
#